data_AF-A0A314UUE7-F1
#
_entry.id   AF-A0A314UUE7-F1
#
_cell.length_a   1.000
_cell.length_b   1.000
_cell.length_c   1.000
_cell.angle_alpha   90.00
_cell.angle_beta   90.00
_cell.angle_gamma   90.00
#
_symmetry.space_group_name_H-M   'P 1'
#
loop_
_entity.id
_entity.type
_entity.pdbx_description
1 polymer ?
#
loop_
_entity_poly.entity_id
_entity_poly.type
_entity_poly.pdbx_seq_one_letter_code
_entity_poly.pdbx_strand_id
1 'polypeptide(L)'
;MYLTQVEELKAAEEQGLLRGLQFRLMDTTEAMLLRPDGHPNFYGHSPHRNMTLADCVHWCLPGPIDTWNEILLYMLKKLWRNA
;
A
#
# COMPACT_ATOMS: atom_id res chain seq x y z
N MET A 1 13.01 8.52 1.35
CA MET A 1 12.34 7.40 0.66
C MET A 1 10.95 7.79 0.15
N TYR A 2 10.07 8.33 1.00
CA TYR A 2 8.74 8.81 0.58
C TYR A 2 8.77 9.92 -0.49
N LEU A 3 9.67 10.90 -0.36
CA LEU A 3 9.77 12.01 -1.32
C LEU A 3 10.03 11.53 -2.76
N THR A 4 10.91 10.53 -2.92
CA THR A 4 11.17 9.92 -4.23
C THR A 4 9.91 9.31 -4.83
N GLN A 5 9.07 8.61 -4.05
CA GLN A 5 7.82 8.04 -4.55
C GLN A 5 6.85 9.13 -5.05
N VAL A 6 6.80 10.27 -4.35
CA VAL A 6 5.97 11.42 -4.75
C VAL A 6 6.53 12.10 -6.00
N GLU A 7 7.85 12.23 -6.11
CA GLU A 7 8.52 12.77 -7.30
C GLU A 7 8.26 11.91 -8.54
N GLU A 8 8.40 10.58 -8.42
CA GLU A 8 8.11 9.64 -9.51
C GLU A 8 6.63 9.65 -9.91
N LEU A 9 5.71 9.78 -8.95
CA LEU A 9 4.29 9.92 -9.26
C LEU A 9 4.01 11.20 -10.08
N LYS A 10 4.60 12.34 -9.69
CA LYS A 10 4.43 13.60 -10.43
C LYS A 10 4.96 13.49 -11.86
N ALA A 11 6.14 12.89 -12.03
CA ALA A 11 6.69 12.63 -13.36
C ALA A 11 5.76 11.73 -14.20
N ALA A 12 5.18 10.69 -13.59
CA ALA A 12 4.21 9.83 -14.26
C ALA A 12 2.90 10.55 -14.62
N GLU A 13 2.41 11.45 -13.75
CA GLU A 13 1.23 12.28 -14.02
C GLU A 13 1.45 13.22 -15.22
N GLU A 14 2.60 13.89 -15.29
CA GLU A 14 2.97 14.76 -16.41
C GLU A 14 3.02 13.99 -17.74
N GLN A 15 3.69 12.83 -17.75
CA GLN A 15 3.77 11.96 -18.93
C GLN A 15 2.41 11.34 -19.29
N GLY A 16 1.60 11.01 -18.29
CA GLY A 16 0.27 10.44 -18.44
C GLY A 16 -0.69 11.40 -19.12
N LEU A 17 -0.64 12.68 -18.76
CA LEU A 17 -1.50 13.73 -19.34
C LEU A 17 -1.35 13.82 -20.85
N LEU A 18 -0.12 13.74 -21.36
CA LEU A 18 0.17 13.75 -22.80
C LEU A 18 -0.43 12.55 -23.55
N ARG A 19 -0.73 11.46 -22.82
CA ARG A 19 -1.28 10.21 -23.37
C ARG A 19 -2.77 10.03 -23.05
N GLY A 20 -3.42 11.03 -22.45
CA GLY A 20 -4.80 10.92 -21.97
C GLY A 20 -4.99 9.92 -20.82
N LEU A 21 -3.92 9.58 -20.10
CA LEU A 21 -3.95 8.71 -18.93
C LEU A 21 -4.07 9.52 -17.65
N GLN A 22 -4.75 8.97 -16.65
CA GLN A 22 -4.88 9.56 -15.32
C GLN A 22 -4.24 8.65 -14.28
N PHE A 23 -3.30 9.20 -13.52
CA PHE A 23 -2.73 8.55 -12.34
C PHE A 23 -3.40 9.08 -11.06
N ARG A 24 -3.43 8.26 -10.02
CA ARG A 24 -4.00 8.54 -8.71
C ARG A 24 -3.13 7.88 -7.65
N LEU A 25 -2.94 8.55 -6.51
CA LEU A 25 -2.27 7.97 -5.35
C LEU A 25 -3.30 7.36 -4.39
N MET A 26 -3.08 6.10 -4.00
CA MET A 26 -3.74 5.50 -2.84
C MET A 26 -2.80 5.67 -1.63
N ASP A 27 -2.93 6.79 -0.93
CA ASP A 27 -2.09 7.06 0.23
C ASP A 27 -2.61 6.31 1.46
N THR A 28 -1.90 5.26 1.85
CA THR A 28 -2.18 4.46 3.03
C THR A 28 -1.18 4.71 4.17
N THR A 29 -0.27 5.67 4.02
CA THR A 29 0.90 5.82 4.89
C THR A 29 0.52 6.05 6.35
N GLU A 30 -0.31 7.06 6.62
CA GLU A 30 -0.75 7.37 7.99
C GLU A 30 -1.58 6.24 8.60
N ALA A 31 -2.48 5.64 7.80
CA ALA A 31 -3.30 4.53 8.27
C ALA A 31 -2.45 3.34 8.70
N MET A 32 -1.36 3.05 7.98
CA MET A 32 -0.46 1.93 8.29
C MET A 32 0.52 2.23 9.41
N LEU A 33 0.90 3.49 9.58
CA LEU A 33 1.71 3.91 10.73
C LEU A 33 1.00 3.61 12.07
N LEU A 34 -0.34 3.62 12.06
CA LEU A 34 -1.17 3.29 13.22
C LEU A 34 -1.36 1.78 13.44
N ARG A 35 -0.82 0.92 12.57
CA ARG A 35 -1.05 -0.52 12.58
C ARG A 35 0.19 -1.39 12.78
N PRO A 36 1.16 -1.05 13.66
CA PRO A 36 2.32 -1.91 13.89
C PRO A 36 1.93 -3.31 14.42
N ASP A 37 0.74 -3.45 14.99
CA ASP A 37 0.13 -4.72 15.42
C ASP A 37 -0.13 -5.70 14.27
N GLY A 38 -0.22 -5.21 13.03
CA GLY A 38 -0.51 -6.02 11.87
C GLY A 38 0.68 -6.80 11.31
N HIS A 39 1.88 -6.64 11.85
CA HIS A 39 3.07 -7.33 11.37
C HIS A 39 3.19 -8.76 11.92
N PRO A 40 3.70 -9.72 11.13
CA PRO A 40 3.82 -11.12 11.56
C PRO A 40 4.96 -11.33 12.57
N ASN A 41 5.85 -10.37 12.78
CA ASN A 41 6.95 -10.47 13.72
C ASN A 41 7.80 -11.74 13.46
N PHE A 42 7.90 -12.67 14.41
CA PHE A 42 8.63 -13.94 14.24
C PHE A 42 7.78 -15.06 13.61
N TYR A 43 6.52 -14.78 13.25
CA TYR A 43 5.57 -15.78 12.74
C TYR A 43 5.39 -15.72 11.22
N GLY A 44 6.16 -14.87 10.53
CA GLY A 44 6.06 -14.68 9.07
C GLY A 44 6.76 -15.76 8.23
N HIS A 45 7.41 -16.75 8.86
CA HIS A 45 8.14 -17.80 8.16
C HIS A 45 7.76 -19.19 8.68
N SER A 46 8.28 -20.24 8.02
CA SER A 46 8.09 -21.63 8.44
C SER A 46 8.45 -21.81 9.92
N PRO A 47 7.62 -22.54 10.71
CA PRO A 47 7.87 -22.78 12.14
C PRO A 47 9.16 -23.58 12.42
N HIS A 48 9.76 -24.16 11.38
CA HIS A 48 11.03 -24.89 11.45
C HIS A 48 12.25 -23.99 11.22
N ARG A 49 12.06 -22.71 10.88
CA ARG A 49 13.16 -21.75 10.78
C ARG A 49 13.33 -21.03 12.10
N ASN A 50 14.54 -21.10 12.65
CA ASN A 50 14.92 -20.28 13.79
C ASN A 50 15.13 -18.84 13.32
N MET A 51 14.13 -17.98 13.52
CA MET A 51 14.19 -16.56 13.21
C MET A 51 14.72 -15.76 14.39
N THR A 52 15.78 -15.00 14.16
CA THR A 52 16.32 -14.03 15.13
C THR A 52 15.93 -12.59 14.82
N LEU A 53 15.32 -12.34 13.65
CA LEU A 53 14.88 -11.02 13.20
C LEU A 53 13.36 -11.00 13.04
N ALA A 54 12.74 -9.96 13.61
CA ALA A 54 11.32 -9.69 13.45
C ALA A 54 11.02 -9.18 12.04
N ASP A 55 10.00 -9.72 11.39
CA ASP A 55 9.48 -9.17 10.16
C ASP A 55 8.55 -7.99 10.47
N CYS A 56 9.05 -6.78 10.19
CA CYS A 56 8.35 -5.51 10.36
C CYS A 56 7.97 -4.86 9.01
N VAL A 57 8.03 -5.62 7.91
CA VAL A 57 7.78 -5.08 6.56
C VAL A 57 6.52 -5.70 5.95
N HIS A 58 6.30 -7.00 6.21
CA HIS A 58 5.11 -7.70 5.72
C HIS A 58 3.94 -7.59 6.71
N TRP A 59 2.76 -7.97 6.26
CA TRP A 59 1.52 -7.88 7.04
C TRP A 59 0.89 -9.26 7.19
N CYS A 60 0.30 -9.53 8.36
CA CYS A 60 -0.55 -10.67 8.60
C CYS A 60 -1.82 -10.62 7.74
N LEU A 61 -2.39 -11.81 7.48
CA LEU A 61 -3.72 -11.98 6.90
C LEU A 61 -4.57 -12.88 7.82
N PRO A 62 -5.81 -12.48 8.18
CA PRO A 62 -6.41 -11.16 7.91
C PRO A 62 -5.68 -10.03 8.65
N GLY A 63 -5.74 -8.80 8.14
CA GLY A 63 -4.92 -7.70 8.67
C GLY A 63 -5.03 -6.37 7.91
N PRO A 64 -4.06 -5.43 8.10
CA PRO A 64 -4.13 -4.08 7.51
C PRO A 64 -4.24 -4.04 5.98
N ILE A 65 -3.78 -5.09 5.29
CA ILE A 65 -3.95 -5.25 3.84
C ILE A 65 -5.42 -5.32 3.43
N ASP A 66 -6.31 -5.84 4.28
CA ASP A 66 -7.74 -5.86 4.00
C ASP A 66 -8.30 -4.43 3.91
N THR A 67 -7.80 -3.52 4.77
CA THR A 67 -8.14 -2.09 4.70
C THR A 67 -7.63 -1.45 3.40
N TRP A 68 -6.46 -1.84 2.87
CA TRP A 68 -6.00 -1.35 1.57
C TRP A 68 -6.95 -1.78 0.45
N ASN A 69 -7.41 -3.04 0.48
CA ASN A 69 -8.35 -3.57 -0.50
C ASN A 69 -9.69 -2.80 -0.47
N GLU A 70 -10.18 -2.44 0.71
CA GLU A 70 -11.39 -1.63 0.87
C GLU A 70 -11.21 -0.20 0.32
N ILE A 71 -10.08 0.45 0.60
CA ILE A 71 -9.76 1.78 0.07
C ILE A 71 -9.67 1.73 -1.46
N LEU A 72 -8.97 0.74 -2.02
CA LEU A 72 -8.85 0.54 -3.46
C LEU A 72 -10.23 0.36 -4.10
N LEU A 73 -11.06 -0.51 -3.53
CA LEU A 73 -12.41 -0.76 -4.03
C LEU A 73 -13.26 0.53 -3.99
N TYR A 74 -13.15 1.32 -2.93
CA TYR A 74 -13.84 2.61 -2.84
C TYR A 74 -13.37 3.59 -3.93
N MET A 75 -12.06 3.71 -4.16
CA MET A 75 -11.51 4.56 -5.21
C MET A 75 -11.99 4.14 -6.60
N LEU A 76 -11.98 2.84 -6.92
CA LEU A 76 -12.47 2.31 -8.19
C LEU A 76 -13.97 2.60 -8.39
N LYS A 77 -14.79 2.39 -7.35
CA LYS A 77 -16.22 2.72 -7.39
C LYS A 77 -16.45 4.22 -7.62
N LYS A 78 -15.65 5.09 -7.00
CA LYS A 78 -15.75 6.54 -7.19
C LYS A 78 -15.39 6.95 -8.63
N LEU A 79 -14.37 6.31 -9.23
CA LEU A 79 -14.00 6.55 -10.62
C LEU A 79 -15.10 6.11 -11.58
N TRP A 80 -15.66 4.92 -11.38
CA TRP A 80 -16.75 4.41 -12.21
C TRP A 80 -18.02 5.28 -12.17
N ARG A 81 -18.31 5.92 -11.03
CA ARG A 81 -19.48 6.82 -10.90
C ARG A 81 -19.28 8.18 -11.55
N ASN A 82 -18.03 8.57 -11.82
CA ASN A 82 -17.68 9.88 -12.38
C ASN A 82 -17.26 9.81 -13.86
N ALA A 83 -17.32 8.62 -14.47
CA ALA A 83 -17.14 8.37 -15.90
C ALA A 83 -18.49 8.31 -16.60
#